data_AF-A0AAV1R2Y7-F1
#
_entry.id   AF-A0AAV1R2Y7-F1
#
_cell.length_a   1.000
_cell.length_b   1.000
_cell.length_c   1.000
_cell.angle_alpha   90.00
_cell.angle_beta   90.00
_cell.angle_gamma   90.00
#
_symmetry.space_group_name_H-M   'P 1'
#
loop_
_entity.id
_entity.type
_entity.pdbx_description
1 polymer ?
#
loop_
_entity_poly.entity_id
_entity_poly.type
_entity_poly.pdbx_seq_one_letter_code
_entity_poly.pdbx_strand_id
1 'polypeptide(L)'
;MAMNITHQIGALSGTPIQAESLTSTSTVSESTAPVSAAAVWKTPTPNIRCKIIKPDTMEQNSQPSSPCRSPILSASNGIRPDLSVACRAFATETMDFVTLDETARQEKMYKEGRTLKEKGVPVYVMMPLDSVTMGNTVNRKKAMNASLQALKSAGVEGVMMDVWWGLVERDTPGAYNWGGYAELLEMAKRHGLKVQAVMSFHQCGGNVGDSCTIPLPKWAVEEIHKDQDLAYTDQWGRRNYEYISLGCDNLPVLKGRTPVQCYSDFMRAFRDNFKHLLGDTIVEIQVGMGPAGELRYPSYPEQNGTWRFPGIGAFQCYDKYMLSSLKAAAEAAGKPEWGSTGPTDAGEYNNWPEDTQFFRKENGGWTSPYGEFFLTWYSQMLLDHGERILSSAKAIYENTGVKISVKIAGIHWHYGSRSHAPELTAGYYNTRLRDGYLPIAQMLARHGAIFNFTCIEMRDHEQPQDALCAPEKLVRQVALAARKAGVPLAGENALPRYDEYAHEQILQASSLNIGENSDDRGMCAFTYLRMNPHLFQPDNWRRFVAFVKKMKEGKSADRCWEQVEREAEHFVHLSQPLVQEAAVALMH
;
A
#
# COMPACT_ATOMS: atom_id res chain seq x y z
N MET A 1 2.05 -38.90 26.93
CA MET A 1 3.04 -39.16 28.01
C MET A 1 4.30 -39.71 27.37
N ALA A 2 5.45 -39.27 27.90
CA ALA A 2 6.84 -39.61 27.53
C ALA A 2 7.37 -39.01 26.21
N MET A 3 8.61 -38.54 26.10
CA MET A 3 9.61 -38.07 27.07
C MET A 3 10.64 -37.20 26.33
N ASN A 4 11.28 -36.36 27.12
CA ASN A 4 12.28 -35.33 26.84
C ASN A 4 13.63 -35.90 26.35
N ILE A 5 14.32 -35.28 25.38
CA ILE A 5 15.78 -35.34 25.19
C ILE A 5 16.31 -33.98 24.72
N THR A 6 17.38 -33.53 25.37
CA THR A 6 18.02 -32.22 25.37
C THR A 6 19.32 -32.18 24.54
N HIS A 7 19.68 -30.98 24.05
CA HIS A 7 21.00 -30.45 23.62
C HIS A 7 21.72 -31.13 22.40
N GLN A 8 22.46 -30.46 21.51
CA GLN A 8 23.47 -29.39 21.66
C GLN A 8 23.65 -28.49 20.40
N ILE A 9 24.15 -27.28 20.67
CA ILE A 9 24.61 -26.23 19.76
C ILE A 9 26.10 -26.43 19.41
N GLY A 10 26.50 -26.04 18.19
CA GLY A 10 27.79 -25.38 17.94
C GLY A 10 28.58 -25.82 16.69
N ALA A 11 28.82 -24.87 15.76
CA ALA A 11 30.15 -24.59 15.19
C ALA A 11 30.11 -23.36 14.25
N LEU A 12 30.67 -22.26 14.76
CA LEU A 12 31.12 -21.08 14.00
C LEU A 12 32.55 -21.36 13.48
N SER A 13 32.85 -21.01 12.24
CA SER A 13 34.20 -21.07 11.67
C SER A 13 34.94 -19.75 11.86
N GLY A 14 36.04 -19.77 12.62
CA GLY A 14 36.99 -18.67 12.77
C GLY A 14 38.21 -18.81 11.85
N THR A 15 38.66 -17.68 11.32
CA THR A 15 39.95 -17.46 10.63
C THR A 15 41.13 -17.40 11.62
N PRO A 16 42.33 -17.92 11.28
CA PRO A 16 43.47 -17.92 12.19
C PRO A 16 44.40 -16.70 12.05
N ILE A 17 44.92 -16.25 13.20
CA ILE A 17 46.05 -15.33 13.37
C ILE A 17 47.30 -16.17 13.70
N GLN A 18 48.44 -15.87 13.07
CA GLN A 18 49.77 -16.41 13.41
C GLN A 18 50.55 -15.44 14.29
N ALA A 19 51.34 -15.98 15.22
CA ALA A 19 52.23 -15.25 16.11
C ALA A 19 53.71 -15.68 15.96
N GLU A 20 54.57 -14.69 16.15
CA GLU A 20 55.97 -14.69 16.63
C GLU A 20 57.16 -15.09 15.73
N SER A 21 58.07 -14.11 15.58
CA SER A 21 59.52 -14.32 15.59
C SER A 21 60.26 -13.05 16.05
N LEU A 22 61.12 -13.23 17.05
CA LEU A 22 62.05 -12.27 17.66
C LEU A 22 63.32 -12.09 16.81
N THR A 23 63.85 -10.87 16.71
CA THR A 23 65.29 -10.59 16.60
C THR A 23 65.60 -9.16 17.09
N SER A 24 66.86 -8.97 17.49
CA SER A 24 67.36 -8.08 18.52
C SER A 24 68.20 -6.89 18.00
N THR A 25 68.63 -6.02 18.93
CA THR A 25 69.62 -4.91 18.87
C THR A 25 69.11 -3.58 18.27
N SER A 26 69.36 -2.38 18.81
CA SER A 26 70.37 -1.84 19.74
C SER A 26 69.90 -0.53 20.42
N THR A 27 70.46 -0.25 21.59
CA THR A 27 70.38 0.96 22.45
C THR A 27 71.18 2.16 21.93
N VAL A 28 70.72 3.42 22.13
CA VAL A 28 71.44 4.57 22.76
C VAL A 28 70.43 5.68 23.15
N SER A 29 70.61 6.26 24.34
CA SER A 29 69.88 7.36 24.99
C SER A 29 70.51 8.76 24.76
N GLU A 30 69.71 9.84 24.74
CA GLU A 30 69.79 11.03 25.66
C GLU A 30 69.12 12.34 25.13
N SER A 31 68.34 12.99 26.04
CA SER A 31 68.08 14.46 26.18
C SER A 31 67.28 15.18 25.06
N THR A 32 66.43 16.22 25.23
CA THR A 32 65.97 17.12 26.32
C THR A 32 64.69 17.87 25.87
N ALA A 33 63.77 18.14 26.83
CA ALA A 33 62.76 19.24 26.96
C ALA A 33 61.67 19.57 25.88
N PRO A 34 60.48 20.11 26.29
CA PRO A 34 59.24 20.10 25.50
C PRO A 34 58.80 21.48 24.94
N VAL A 35 57.96 21.48 23.89
CA VAL A 35 57.23 22.70 23.44
C VAL A 35 55.79 22.39 23.01
N SER A 36 54.88 23.25 23.48
CA SER A 36 53.42 23.26 23.38
C SER A 36 52.81 23.55 22.00
N ALA A 37 51.50 23.22 21.91
CA ALA A 37 50.37 24.10 21.53
C ALA A 37 49.51 23.64 20.34
N ALA A 38 48.20 23.67 20.61
CA ALA A 38 47.06 23.38 19.76
C ALA A 38 46.84 24.41 18.64
N ALA A 39 46.14 24.00 17.58
CA ALA A 39 45.63 24.89 16.53
C ALA A 39 44.12 24.67 16.32
N VAL A 40 43.35 25.70 16.69
CA VAL A 40 41.96 25.97 16.31
C VAL A 40 42.01 26.92 15.10
N TRP A 41 41.29 26.62 14.02
CA TRP A 41 41.24 27.49 12.83
C TRP A 41 39.87 28.16 12.69
N LYS A 42 39.89 29.49 12.56
CA LYS A 42 38.74 30.38 12.29
C LYS A 42 38.78 30.90 10.84
N THR A 43 37.59 31.13 10.30
CA THR A 43 37.25 31.77 9.02
C THR A 43 37.56 33.28 8.96
N PRO A 44 37.78 33.86 7.76
CA PRO A 44 37.76 35.31 7.57
C PRO A 44 36.65 35.81 6.63
N THR A 45 36.05 36.94 7.02
CA THR A 45 35.29 37.90 6.19
C THR A 45 36.17 39.11 5.83
N PRO A 46 35.91 39.83 4.73
CA PRO A 46 36.33 41.22 4.61
C PRO A 46 35.16 42.20 4.41
N ASN A 47 35.33 43.42 4.93
CA ASN A 47 34.41 44.55 4.82
C ASN A 47 35.05 45.72 4.04
N ILE A 48 34.29 46.22 3.04
CA ILE A 48 33.97 47.64 2.73
C ILE A 48 35.08 48.61 2.24
N ARG A 49 34.84 49.23 1.05
CA ARG A 49 34.62 50.70 0.94
C ARG A 49 34.01 51.17 -0.40
N CYS A 50 33.24 52.26 -0.27
CA CYS A 50 32.22 52.82 -1.16
C CYS A 50 32.74 54.00 -2.02
N LYS A 51 32.10 54.27 -3.18
CA LYS A 51 32.02 55.61 -3.81
C LYS A 51 30.64 55.82 -4.46
N ILE A 52 30.06 56.99 -4.18
CA ILE A 52 28.74 57.51 -4.61
C ILE A 52 28.92 58.38 -5.85
N ILE A 53 28.04 58.27 -6.86
CA ILE A 53 27.62 59.38 -7.75
C ILE A 53 26.15 59.13 -8.19
N LYS A 54 25.28 60.13 -8.02
CA LYS A 54 23.99 60.32 -8.75
C LYS A 54 24.11 61.58 -9.60
N PRO A 55 23.34 61.69 -10.70
CA PRO A 55 22.44 62.84 -10.80
C PRO A 55 21.04 62.50 -11.37
N ASP A 56 20.14 63.48 -11.24
CA ASP A 56 18.70 63.45 -11.46
C ASP A 56 18.23 63.67 -12.92
N THR A 57 16.97 63.26 -13.14
CA THR A 57 15.88 63.86 -13.98
C THR A 57 15.82 63.78 -15.52
N MET A 58 14.59 63.41 -15.94
CA MET A 58 13.78 63.79 -17.10
C MET A 58 13.68 62.90 -18.37
N GLU A 59 12.44 62.44 -18.55
CA GLU A 59 11.61 62.42 -19.77
C GLU A 59 11.60 61.28 -20.81
N GLN A 60 10.38 60.72 -20.91
CA GLN A 60 9.56 60.47 -22.10
C GLN A 60 9.74 59.19 -22.96
N ASN A 61 8.59 58.51 -23.06
CA ASN A 61 7.99 57.80 -24.20
C ASN A 61 8.63 56.49 -24.69
N SER A 62 7.89 55.39 -24.51
CA SER A 62 7.30 54.60 -25.61
C SER A 62 6.53 53.38 -25.05
N GLN A 63 5.21 53.34 -25.24
CA GLN A 63 4.42 52.10 -25.23
C GLN A 63 4.53 51.38 -26.59
N PRO A 64 4.12 50.10 -26.67
CA PRO A 64 2.84 49.84 -27.33
C PRO A 64 1.92 48.80 -26.64
N SER A 65 0.62 49.14 -26.55
CA SER A 65 -0.61 48.37 -26.90
C SER A 65 -0.69 46.87 -26.52
N SER A 66 -1.74 46.26 -25.93
CA SER A 66 -3.22 46.42 -25.91
C SER A 66 -3.80 45.20 -25.11
N PRO A 67 -5.12 44.95 -24.97
CA PRO A 67 -6.18 45.70 -24.28
C PRO A 67 -6.90 44.90 -23.15
N CYS A 68 -7.46 45.65 -22.19
CA CYS A 68 -8.80 45.58 -21.57
C CYS A 68 -9.45 44.23 -21.17
N ARG A 69 -10.27 44.11 -20.11
CA ARG A 69 -10.75 44.95 -19.00
C ARG A 69 -11.63 44.04 -18.13
N SER A 70 -11.57 44.16 -16.81
CA SER A 70 -12.70 43.88 -15.90
C SER A 70 -13.04 45.16 -15.14
N PRO A 71 -14.30 45.42 -14.77
CA PRO A 71 -14.71 46.69 -14.20
C PRO A 71 -14.34 46.82 -12.71
N ILE A 72 -14.02 48.06 -12.33
CA ILE A 72 -13.80 48.54 -10.96
C ILE A 72 -15.12 49.08 -10.41
N LEU A 73 -15.43 48.77 -9.15
CA LEU A 73 -16.12 49.68 -8.24
C LEU A 73 -15.33 49.77 -6.92
N SER A 74 -14.97 51.02 -6.59
CA SER A 74 -14.46 51.63 -5.35
C SER A 74 -15.22 51.20 -4.08
N ALA A 75 -14.81 51.36 -2.82
CA ALA A 75 -13.65 51.79 -1.99
C ALA A 75 -14.06 51.28 -0.58
N SER A 76 -13.26 50.95 0.43
CA SER A 76 -12.18 51.62 1.14
C SER A 76 -11.82 50.73 2.35
N ASN A 77 -10.63 50.93 2.92
CA ASN A 77 -10.04 50.33 4.13
C ASN A 77 -9.20 49.07 3.90
N GLY A 78 -7.89 49.29 3.97
CA GLY A 78 -6.88 48.26 3.84
C GLY A 78 -6.71 47.42 5.10
N ILE A 79 -6.25 46.18 4.88
CA ILE A 79 -5.37 45.34 5.69
C ILE A 79 -4.84 44.27 4.71
N ARG A 80 -3.58 43.85 4.89
CA ARG A 80 -2.80 42.92 4.05
C ARG A 80 -3.50 41.54 3.90
N PRO A 81 -3.33 40.80 2.78
CA PRO A 81 -3.89 39.44 2.69
C PRO A 81 -2.91 38.42 3.28
N ASP A 82 -3.38 37.75 4.33
CA ASP A 82 -2.79 36.58 4.99
C ASP A 82 -3.45 35.28 4.47
N LEU A 83 -2.69 34.19 4.47
CA LEU A 83 -3.08 32.85 4.10
C LEU A 83 -4.18 32.31 5.03
N SER A 84 -5.44 32.29 4.60
CA SER A 84 -6.45 31.37 5.16
C SER A 84 -7.71 31.30 4.30
N VAL A 85 -7.71 30.47 3.26
CA VAL A 85 -8.97 29.97 2.66
C VAL A 85 -8.80 28.49 2.32
N ALA A 86 -8.93 27.65 3.34
CA ALA A 86 -9.12 26.21 3.20
C ALA A 86 -9.88 25.59 4.39
N CYS A 87 -10.79 26.32 5.06
CA CYS A 87 -11.67 25.76 6.09
C CYS A 87 -12.97 26.57 6.18
N ARG A 88 -13.95 26.28 5.31
CA ARG A 88 -15.40 26.39 5.54
C ARG A 88 -16.14 26.25 4.21
N ALA A 89 -16.54 25.03 3.87
CA ALA A 89 -17.56 24.79 2.86
C ALA A 89 -18.22 23.43 3.11
N PHE A 90 -18.99 23.29 4.20
CA PHE A 90 -20.01 22.25 4.34
C PHE A 90 -21.04 22.67 5.40
N ALA A 91 -22.11 23.32 4.95
CA ALA A 91 -23.41 23.28 5.61
C ALA A 91 -24.47 23.77 4.60
N THR A 92 -25.59 23.04 4.57
CA THR A 92 -26.85 23.34 3.86
C THR A 92 -26.85 23.24 2.34
N GLU A 93 -27.12 22.03 1.84
CA GLU A 93 -28.11 21.85 0.78
C GLU A 93 -29.05 20.70 1.16
N THR A 94 -30.30 21.05 1.43
CA THR A 94 -31.46 20.17 1.45
C THR A 94 -31.81 19.84 0.00
N MET A 95 -31.95 18.56 -0.34
CA MET A 95 -32.51 18.15 -1.63
C MET A 95 -33.68 17.19 -1.48
N ASP A 96 -34.67 17.49 -2.32
CA ASP A 96 -36.04 17.03 -2.34
C ASP A 96 -36.22 15.56 -2.76
N PHE A 97 -37.37 15.05 -2.35
CA PHE A 97 -37.80 13.66 -2.36
C PHE A 97 -38.40 13.27 -3.72
N VAL A 98 -37.61 13.05 -4.79
CA VAL A 98 -38.13 12.50 -6.06
C VAL A 98 -37.10 11.69 -6.86
N THR A 99 -36.70 10.48 -6.44
CA THR A 99 -35.92 9.54 -7.31
C THR A 99 -36.07 8.03 -6.95
N LEU A 100 -37.23 7.61 -6.42
CA LEU A 100 -37.46 6.19 -6.09
C LEU A 100 -37.93 5.31 -7.28
N ASP A 101 -38.35 5.88 -8.42
CA ASP A 101 -38.85 5.10 -9.58
C ASP A 101 -37.76 4.77 -10.63
N GLU A 102 -36.69 5.57 -10.72
CA GLU A 102 -35.60 5.34 -11.69
C GLU A 102 -34.61 4.25 -11.22
N THR A 103 -34.32 4.22 -9.92
CA THR A 103 -33.50 3.16 -9.29
C THR A 103 -34.14 1.77 -9.43
N ALA A 104 -35.47 1.70 -9.31
CA ALA A 104 -36.23 0.44 -9.47
C ALA A 104 -36.23 -0.09 -10.92
N ARG A 105 -36.17 0.80 -11.93
CA ARG A 105 -36.07 0.39 -13.35
C ARG A 105 -34.67 -0.07 -13.73
N GLN A 106 -33.64 0.54 -13.15
CA GLN A 106 -32.26 0.08 -13.30
C GLN A 106 -32.07 -1.31 -12.67
N GLU A 107 -32.62 -1.57 -11.48
CA GLU A 107 -32.60 -2.90 -10.84
C GLU A 107 -33.31 -4.00 -11.65
N LYS A 108 -34.35 -3.64 -12.42
CA LYS A 108 -35.08 -4.61 -13.27
C LYS A 108 -34.30 -5.00 -14.51
N MET A 109 -33.56 -4.08 -15.12
CA MET A 109 -32.74 -4.36 -16.31
C MET A 109 -31.48 -5.19 -15.99
N TYR A 110 -30.97 -5.11 -14.75
CA TYR A 110 -29.88 -5.96 -14.26
C TYR A 110 -30.30 -7.41 -13.93
N LYS A 111 -31.60 -7.73 -13.90
CA LYS A 111 -32.08 -9.09 -13.60
C LYS A 111 -32.20 -10.02 -14.81
N GLU A 112 -32.17 -9.51 -16.04
CA GLU A 112 -32.43 -10.32 -17.25
C GLU A 112 -31.18 -10.80 -18.00
N GLY A 113 -29.98 -10.52 -17.48
CA GLY A 113 -28.72 -11.07 -17.99
C GLY A 113 -28.14 -12.18 -17.09
N ARG A 114 -28.90 -13.25 -16.80
CA ARG A 114 -28.34 -14.44 -16.15
C ARG A 114 -27.47 -15.22 -17.13
N THR A 115 -26.25 -14.75 -17.38
CA THR A 115 -25.14 -15.63 -17.74
C THR A 115 -24.99 -16.66 -16.61
N LEU A 116 -24.85 -17.93 -16.99
CA LEU A 116 -24.62 -19.05 -16.07
C LEU A 116 -23.53 -18.64 -15.05
N LYS A 117 -23.90 -18.46 -13.77
CA LYS A 117 -22.94 -18.20 -12.69
C LYS A 117 -21.90 -19.32 -12.72
N GLU A 118 -20.67 -19.02 -13.08
CA GLU A 118 -19.55 -19.90 -12.75
C GLU A 118 -19.55 -20.10 -11.24
N LYS A 119 -19.58 -21.37 -10.80
CA LYS A 119 -19.84 -21.71 -9.39
C LYS A 119 -18.63 -21.48 -8.47
N GLY A 120 -17.45 -21.22 -9.03
CA GLY A 120 -16.19 -21.09 -8.30
C GLY A 120 -15.67 -19.65 -8.15
N VAL A 121 -14.57 -19.51 -7.42
CA VAL A 121 -13.84 -18.25 -7.22
C VAL A 121 -12.69 -18.19 -8.22
N PRO A 122 -12.62 -17.16 -9.10
CA PRO A 122 -11.54 -17.04 -10.07
C PRO A 122 -10.21 -16.78 -9.35
N VAL A 123 -9.16 -17.47 -9.81
CA VAL A 123 -7.80 -17.31 -9.28
C VAL A 123 -6.98 -16.45 -10.24
N TYR A 124 -6.37 -15.40 -9.71
CA TYR A 124 -5.35 -14.59 -10.36
C TYR A 124 -3.98 -14.90 -9.74
N VAL A 125 -2.90 -14.62 -10.46
CA VAL A 125 -1.54 -14.73 -9.91
C VAL A 125 -0.82 -13.40 -10.06
N MET A 126 -0.25 -12.92 -8.96
CA MET A 126 0.55 -11.70 -8.96
C MET A 126 1.87 -11.95 -9.71
N MET A 127 2.20 -11.08 -10.67
CA MET A 127 3.44 -11.17 -11.47
C MET A 127 4.67 -10.82 -10.63
N PRO A 128 5.92 -11.15 -11.02
CA PRO A 128 7.14 -10.64 -10.36
C PRO A 128 7.14 -9.11 -10.20
N LEU A 129 7.67 -8.59 -9.09
CA LEU A 129 7.74 -7.14 -8.80
C LEU A 129 8.48 -6.36 -9.89
N ASP A 130 9.50 -6.98 -10.46
CA ASP A 130 10.38 -6.45 -11.50
C ASP A 130 9.96 -6.86 -12.92
N SER A 131 8.68 -7.18 -13.14
CA SER A 131 8.16 -7.57 -14.47
C SER A 131 8.44 -6.54 -15.57
N VAL A 132 8.56 -5.26 -15.19
CA VAL A 132 9.05 -4.18 -16.06
C VAL A 132 10.34 -3.62 -15.44
N THR A 133 11.38 -3.50 -16.26
CA THR A 133 12.69 -2.99 -15.84
C THR A 133 12.70 -1.45 -15.73
N MET A 134 13.76 -0.90 -15.13
CA MET A 134 14.03 0.54 -15.16
C MET A 134 14.12 1.11 -16.59
N GLY A 135 14.42 0.28 -17.60
CA GLY A 135 14.40 0.69 -19.01
C GLY A 135 13.00 0.81 -19.62
N ASN A 136 11.93 0.56 -18.84
CA ASN A 136 10.56 0.45 -19.31
C ASN A 136 10.40 -0.63 -20.39
N THR A 137 11.02 -1.78 -20.16
CA THR A 137 10.92 -2.98 -21.01
C THR A 137 10.58 -4.20 -20.16
N VAL A 138 9.98 -5.22 -20.77
CA VAL A 138 9.63 -6.47 -20.07
C VAL A 138 10.89 -7.18 -19.60
N ASN A 139 10.96 -7.46 -18.30
CA ASN A 139 12.04 -8.27 -17.76
C ASN A 139 11.90 -9.73 -18.19
N ARG A 140 13.00 -10.34 -18.63
CA ARG A 140 13.07 -11.75 -19.08
C ARG A 140 11.91 -12.15 -19.99
N LYS A 141 11.67 -11.37 -21.04
CA LYS A 141 10.56 -11.49 -22.02
C LYS A 141 10.12 -12.93 -22.36
N LYS A 142 11.08 -13.80 -22.72
CA LYS A 142 10.78 -15.20 -23.08
C LYS A 142 10.24 -16.00 -21.88
N ALA A 143 10.91 -15.89 -20.74
CA ALA A 143 10.50 -16.51 -19.47
C ALA A 143 9.11 -16.05 -19.06
N MET A 144 8.86 -14.75 -19.14
CA MET A 144 7.57 -14.16 -18.81
C MET A 144 6.45 -14.75 -19.69
N ASN A 145 6.68 -14.81 -21.01
CA ASN A 145 5.71 -15.39 -21.93
C ASN A 145 5.44 -16.88 -21.66
N ALA A 146 6.47 -17.68 -21.38
CA ALA A 146 6.30 -19.10 -21.02
C ALA A 146 5.54 -19.27 -19.69
N SER A 147 5.83 -18.41 -18.71
CA SER A 147 5.17 -18.41 -17.41
C SER A 147 3.67 -18.09 -17.54
N LEU A 148 3.30 -17.08 -18.34
CA LEU A 148 1.91 -16.74 -18.63
C LEU A 148 1.17 -17.90 -19.32
N GLN A 149 1.82 -18.57 -20.27
CA GLN A 149 1.26 -19.75 -20.93
C GLN A 149 1.03 -20.90 -19.93
N ALA A 150 1.98 -21.15 -19.03
CA ALA A 150 1.86 -22.17 -17.99
C ALA A 150 0.70 -21.86 -17.02
N LEU A 151 0.58 -20.61 -16.55
CA LEU A 151 -0.53 -20.16 -15.72
C LEU A 151 -1.89 -20.37 -16.41
N LYS A 152 -2.01 -19.95 -17.68
CA LYS A 152 -3.25 -20.17 -18.44
C LYS A 152 -3.61 -21.65 -18.53
N SER A 153 -2.61 -22.48 -18.77
CA SER A 153 -2.76 -23.94 -18.86
C SER A 153 -3.25 -24.53 -17.53
N ALA A 154 -2.78 -24.02 -16.39
CA ALA A 154 -3.25 -24.42 -15.06
C ALA A 154 -4.71 -24.05 -14.75
N GLY A 155 -5.38 -23.27 -15.60
CA GLY A 155 -6.75 -22.80 -15.40
C GLY A 155 -6.86 -21.49 -14.63
N VAL A 156 -5.75 -20.77 -14.47
CA VAL A 156 -5.72 -19.41 -13.89
C VAL A 156 -6.55 -18.46 -14.77
N GLU A 157 -7.35 -17.61 -14.13
CA GLU A 157 -8.22 -16.64 -14.81
C GLU A 157 -7.41 -15.48 -15.40
N GLY A 158 -6.44 -15.00 -14.63
CA GLY A 158 -5.63 -13.86 -15.02
C GLY A 158 -4.40 -13.62 -14.15
N VAL A 159 -3.77 -12.48 -14.37
CA VAL A 159 -2.61 -12.03 -13.60
C VAL A 159 -2.87 -10.66 -12.99
N MET A 160 -2.18 -10.37 -11.88
CA MET A 160 -2.14 -9.04 -11.29
C MET A 160 -0.76 -8.43 -11.52
N MET A 161 -0.70 -7.18 -12.01
CA MET A 161 0.55 -6.48 -12.31
C MET A 161 0.63 -5.12 -11.63
N ASP A 162 1.78 -4.83 -11.02
CA ASP A 162 2.11 -3.51 -10.48
C ASP A 162 2.48 -2.53 -11.60
N VAL A 163 1.66 -1.49 -11.78
CA VAL A 163 1.93 -0.38 -12.71
C VAL A 163 2.61 0.75 -11.92
N TRP A 164 3.93 0.65 -11.80
CA TRP A 164 4.77 1.50 -10.97
C TRP A 164 4.80 2.94 -11.46
N TRP A 165 4.33 3.86 -10.61
CA TRP A 165 4.36 5.29 -10.90
C TRP A 165 5.78 5.78 -11.23
N GLY A 166 6.77 5.32 -10.44
CA GLY A 166 8.18 5.67 -10.63
C GLY A 166 8.86 5.10 -11.88
N LEU A 167 8.24 4.14 -12.57
CA LEU A 167 8.73 3.67 -13.89
C LEU A 167 8.06 4.40 -15.05
N VAL A 168 6.77 4.66 -14.91
CA VAL A 168 5.95 5.21 -16.00
C VAL A 168 6.12 6.72 -16.11
N GLU A 169 6.05 7.47 -15.01
CA GLU A 169 6.17 8.94 -14.99
C GLU A 169 7.54 9.38 -14.42
N ARG A 170 8.58 8.59 -14.67
CA ARG A 170 9.86 8.65 -13.95
C ARG A 170 10.55 10.02 -13.98
N ASP A 171 10.74 10.55 -15.19
CA ASP A 171 11.73 11.60 -15.44
C ASP A 171 11.10 13.00 -15.46
N THR A 172 9.85 13.14 -15.89
CA THR A 172 9.20 14.45 -16.06
C THR A 172 7.70 14.36 -15.72
N PRO A 173 7.15 15.31 -14.94
CA PRO A 173 5.71 15.40 -14.69
C PRO A 173 4.90 15.38 -15.99
N GLY A 174 3.91 14.49 -16.08
CA GLY A 174 3.01 14.35 -17.22
C GLY A 174 3.59 13.59 -18.42
N ALA A 175 4.84 13.12 -18.36
CA ALA A 175 5.47 12.32 -19.41
C ALA A 175 5.40 10.83 -19.07
N TYR A 176 4.40 10.14 -19.61
CA TYR A 176 4.13 8.73 -19.32
C TYR A 176 4.77 7.79 -20.35
N ASN A 177 5.59 6.86 -19.90
CA ASN A 177 6.15 5.77 -20.70
C ASN A 177 5.47 4.44 -20.35
N TRP A 178 4.71 3.89 -21.30
CA TRP A 178 3.94 2.66 -21.13
C TRP A 178 4.57 1.44 -21.80
N GLY A 179 5.78 1.55 -22.37
CA GLY A 179 6.39 0.54 -23.25
C GLY A 179 6.36 -0.90 -22.70
N GLY A 180 6.97 -1.12 -21.54
CA GLY A 180 7.04 -2.44 -20.92
C GLY A 180 5.66 -2.98 -20.53
N TYR A 181 4.77 -2.09 -20.07
CA TYR A 181 3.40 -2.44 -19.69
C TYR A 181 2.53 -2.80 -20.90
N ALA A 182 2.66 -2.08 -22.02
CA ALA A 182 1.95 -2.37 -23.25
C ALA A 182 2.33 -3.76 -23.78
N GLU A 183 3.61 -4.11 -23.71
CA GLU A 183 4.08 -5.43 -24.11
C GLU A 183 3.57 -6.55 -23.18
N LEU A 184 3.55 -6.34 -21.85
CA LEU A 184 2.99 -7.31 -20.90
C LEU A 184 1.48 -7.53 -21.12
N LEU A 185 0.74 -6.45 -21.32
CA LEU A 185 -0.70 -6.49 -21.56
C LEU A 185 -1.02 -7.25 -22.86
N GLU A 186 -0.22 -7.05 -23.92
CA GLU A 186 -0.38 -7.78 -25.17
C GLU A 186 0.01 -9.26 -25.02
N MET A 187 0.99 -9.61 -24.17
CA MET A 187 1.26 -11.01 -23.82
C MET A 187 0.07 -11.65 -23.11
N ALA A 188 -0.48 -11.00 -22.09
CA ALA A 188 -1.63 -11.51 -21.35
C ALA A 188 -2.84 -11.73 -22.26
N LYS A 189 -3.14 -10.75 -23.14
CA LYS A 189 -4.18 -10.84 -24.16
C LYS A 189 -3.98 -12.05 -25.09
N ARG A 190 -2.78 -12.23 -25.63
CA ARG A 190 -2.47 -13.34 -26.55
C ARG A 190 -2.67 -14.72 -25.91
N HIS A 191 -2.41 -14.85 -24.61
CA HIS A 191 -2.67 -16.08 -23.85
C HIS A 191 -4.10 -16.17 -23.30
N GLY A 192 -4.95 -15.17 -23.55
CA GLY A 192 -6.32 -15.13 -23.05
C GLY A 192 -6.41 -15.04 -21.52
N LEU A 193 -5.44 -14.38 -20.89
CA LEU A 193 -5.43 -14.09 -19.46
C LEU A 193 -6.04 -12.71 -19.21
N LYS A 194 -6.88 -12.61 -18.18
CA LYS A 194 -7.36 -11.32 -17.67
C LYS A 194 -6.26 -10.62 -16.87
N VAL A 195 -6.38 -9.31 -16.68
CA VAL A 195 -5.41 -8.48 -15.99
C VAL A 195 -6.10 -7.61 -14.93
N GLN A 196 -5.59 -7.71 -13.71
CA GLN A 196 -5.81 -6.74 -12.64
C GLN A 196 -4.59 -5.80 -12.60
N ALA A 197 -4.77 -4.53 -12.97
CA ALA A 197 -3.69 -3.54 -12.99
C ALA A 197 -3.70 -2.75 -11.68
N VAL A 198 -2.58 -2.78 -10.95
CA VAL A 198 -2.41 -2.02 -9.72
C VAL A 198 -1.81 -0.66 -10.06
N MET A 199 -2.49 0.43 -9.71
CA MET A 199 -1.95 1.79 -9.82
C MET A 199 -1.00 2.01 -8.64
N SER A 200 0.26 1.58 -8.81
CA SER A 200 1.24 1.50 -7.73
C SER A 200 1.91 2.87 -7.51
N PHE A 201 1.20 3.75 -6.80
CA PHE A 201 1.65 5.09 -6.38
C PHE A 201 2.64 5.08 -5.19
N HIS A 202 3.28 3.95 -4.95
CA HIS A 202 4.19 3.70 -3.83
C HIS A 202 5.52 3.14 -4.34
N GLN A 203 6.54 3.19 -3.49
CA GLN A 203 7.83 2.53 -3.72
C GLN A 203 7.71 1.01 -3.59
N CYS A 204 8.35 0.27 -4.49
CA CYS A 204 8.74 -1.12 -4.26
C CYS A 204 10.08 -1.15 -3.51
N GLY A 205 10.20 -1.94 -2.44
CA GLY A 205 11.41 -2.07 -1.65
C GLY A 205 11.24 -1.53 -0.23
N GLY A 206 11.61 -2.33 0.76
CA GLY A 206 11.55 -1.98 2.18
C GLY A 206 10.54 -2.81 2.99
N ASN A 207 9.64 -3.55 2.32
CA ASN A 207 8.67 -4.44 2.95
C ASN A 207 9.05 -5.93 2.79
N VAL A 208 8.41 -6.81 3.56
CA VAL A 208 8.59 -8.27 3.46
C VAL A 208 8.28 -8.74 2.05
N GLY A 209 9.21 -9.46 1.44
CA GLY A 209 9.03 -10.05 0.11
C GLY A 209 9.40 -9.14 -1.06
N ASP A 210 9.81 -7.88 -0.81
CA ASP A 210 10.31 -7.01 -1.85
C ASP A 210 11.68 -7.45 -2.34
N SER A 211 11.76 -7.93 -3.59
CA SER A 211 12.99 -8.42 -4.22
C SER A 211 13.70 -7.40 -5.10
N CYS A 212 13.08 -6.22 -5.31
CA CYS A 212 13.66 -5.13 -6.10
C CYS A 212 13.34 -3.76 -5.46
N THR A 213 14.00 -2.72 -5.97
CA THR A 213 13.79 -1.34 -5.51
C THR A 213 13.33 -0.47 -6.66
N ILE A 214 12.10 0.02 -6.59
CA ILE A 214 11.50 0.93 -7.57
C ILE A 214 10.96 2.12 -6.78
N PRO A 215 11.66 3.27 -6.76
CA PRO A 215 11.25 4.43 -5.98
C PRO A 215 10.02 5.11 -6.60
N LEU A 216 9.49 6.12 -5.90
CA LEU A 216 8.59 7.12 -6.49
C LEU A 216 9.27 7.85 -7.67
N PRO A 217 8.51 8.55 -8.55
CA PRO A 217 9.11 9.33 -9.62
C PRO A 217 10.21 10.28 -9.14
N LYS A 218 11.29 10.39 -9.91
CA LYS A 218 12.47 11.16 -9.51
C LYS A 218 12.11 12.60 -9.15
N TRP A 219 11.26 13.23 -9.96
CA TRP A 219 10.82 14.60 -9.75
C TRP A 219 9.94 14.78 -8.51
N ALA A 220 9.24 13.74 -8.05
CA ALA A 220 8.45 13.76 -6.81
C ALA A 220 9.38 13.59 -5.59
N VAL A 221 10.35 12.67 -5.68
CA VAL A 221 11.41 12.52 -4.66
C VAL A 221 12.20 13.82 -4.47
N GLU A 222 12.49 14.54 -5.54
CA GLU A 222 13.10 15.88 -5.47
C GLU A 222 12.26 16.89 -4.69
N GLU A 223 10.93 16.85 -4.78
CA GLU A 223 10.06 17.72 -3.98
C GLU A 223 10.05 17.29 -2.50
N ILE A 224 10.05 15.99 -2.20
CA ILE A 224 10.19 15.49 -0.82
C ILE A 224 11.55 15.91 -0.22
N HIS A 225 12.61 15.97 -1.00
CA HIS A 225 13.90 16.47 -0.52
C HIS A 225 13.91 17.97 -0.20
N LYS A 226 13.08 18.77 -0.89
CA LYS A 226 12.90 20.19 -0.58
C LYS A 226 12.02 20.40 0.64
N ASP A 227 11.01 19.56 0.80
CA ASP A 227 10.06 19.59 1.90
C ASP A 227 9.84 18.18 2.45
N GLN A 228 10.57 17.84 3.50
CA GLN A 228 10.53 16.50 4.09
C GLN A 228 9.19 16.17 4.77
N ASP A 229 8.34 17.18 5.04
CA ASP A 229 7.00 16.95 5.56
C ASP A 229 6.01 16.42 4.50
N LEU A 230 6.45 16.25 3.25
CA LEU A 230 5.71 15.47 2.25
C LEU A 230 5.76 13.96 2.51
N ALA A 231 6.67 13.49 3.37
CA ALA A 231 6.78 12.10 3.80
C ALA A 231 6.02 11.87 5.11
N TYR A 232 5.42 10.69 5.26
CA TYR A 232 4.88 10.26 6.55
C TYR A 232 5.95 10.26 7.63
N THR A 233 5.56 10.65 8.85
CA THR A 233 6.52 10.96 9.91
C THR A 233 6.04 10.46 11.24
N ASP A 234 6.93 9.80 11.97
CA ASP A 234 6.67 9.32 13.33
C ASP A 234 7.04 10.36 14.41
N GLN A 235 6.72 10.04 15.67
CA GLN A 235 6.94 10.95 16.81
C GLN A 235 8.43 11.28 17.06
N TRP A 236 9.36 10.50 16.52
CA TRP A 236 10.80 10.71 16.65
C TRP A 236 11.39 11.46 15.44
N GLY A 237 10.54 11.89 14.51
CA GLY A 237 10.94 12.62 13.30
C GLY A 237 11.50 11.73 12.20
N ARG A 238 11.39 10.40 12.29
CA ARG A 238 11.79 9.50 11.20
C ARG A 238 10.76 9.61 10.08
N ARG A 239 11.27 9.64 8.84
CA ARG A 239 10.47 9.87 7.62
C ARG A 239 10.39 8.59 6.81
N ASN A 240 9.20 8.23 6.35
CA ASN A 240 8.98 7.13 5.41
C ASN A 240 8.75 7.70 3.99
N TYR A 241 9.61 7.31 3.05
CA TYR A 241 9.64 7.83 1.67
C TYR A 241 8.89 6.94 0.66
N GLU A 242 8.20 5.88 1.12
CA GLU A 242 7.51 4.94 0.24
C GLU A 242 6.27 5.54 -0.41
N TYR A 243 5.64 6.52 0.24
CA TYR A 243 4.40 7.15 -0.20
C TYR A 243 4.33 8.61 0.28
N ILE A 244 3.56 9.44 -0.43
CA ILE A 244 3.38 10.86 -0.08
C ILE A 244 2.32 10.97 1.03
N SER A 245 2.60 11.71 2.11
CA SER A 245 1.68 11.86 3.23
C SER A 245 0.31 12.38 2.77
N LEU A 246 -0.77 11.72 3.23
CA LEU A 246 -2.14 12.14 2.93
C LEU A 246 -2.50 13.52 3.49
N GLY A 247 -1.67 14.07 4.41
CA GLY A 247 -1.80 15.46 4.84
C GLY A 247 -1.63 16.47 3.69
N CYS A 248 -1.03 16.04 2.59
CA CYS A 248 -0.75 16.86 1.42
C CYS A 248 -1.75 16.67 0.26
N ASP A 249 -2.74 15.79 0.38
CA ASP A 249 -3.62 15.34 -0.72
C ASP A 249 -4.15 16.47 -1.62
N ASN A 250 -4.49 17.61 -1.02
CA ASN A 250 -5.12 18.75 -1.68
C ASN A 250 -4.19 19.97 -1.84
N LEU A 251 -2.89 19.83 -1.55
CA LEU A 251 -1.93 20.92 -1.61
C LEU A 251 -1.06 20.80 -2.86
N PRO A 252 -0.83 21.88 -3.64
CA PRO A 252 -0.13 21.82 -4.93
C PRO A 252 1.40 21.72 -4.79
N VAL A 253 1.86 20.74 -4.02
CA VAL A 253 3.26 20.55 -3.59
C VAL A 253 4.12 19.76 -4.58
N LEU A 254 3.52 19.23 -5.64
CA LEU A 254 4.18 18.38 -6.63
C LEU A 254 4.31 19.11 -7.97
N LYS A 255 5.27 20.04 -8.04
CA LYS A 255 5.51 20.92 -9.22
C LYS A 255 4.24 21.68 -9.66
N GLY A 256 3.44 22.14 -8.69
CA GLY A 256 2.19 22.87 -8.93
C GLY A 256 0.93 22.00 -9.04
N ARG A 257 1.06 20.67 -8.95
CA ARG A 257 -0.08 19.74 -8.82
C ARG A 257 -0.20 19.21 -7.39
N THR A 258 -1.40 18.79 -7.03
CA THR A 258 -1.65 18.04 -5.79
C THR A 258 -1.33 16.55 -5.97
N PRO A 259 -1.01 15.79 -4.90
CA PRO A 259 -0.86 14.33 -4.97
C PRO A 259 -2.07 13.65 -5.61
N VAL A 260 -3.29 13.99 -5.20
CA VAL A 260 -4.53 13.41 -5.77
C VAL A 260 -4.67 13.75 -7.26
N GLN A 261 -4.29 14.95 -7.70
CA GLN A 261 -4.25 15.30 -9.14
C GLN A 261 -3.23 14.44 -9.89
N CYS A 262 -2.02 14.23 -9.35
CA CYS A 262 -1.04 13.35 -9.98
C CYS A 262 -1.57 11.92 -10.16
N TYR A 263 -2.22 11.36 -9.13
CA TYR A 263 -2.84 10.02 -9.21
C TYR A 263 -3.97 9.98 -10.26
N SER A 264 -4.81 11.02 -10.27
CA SER A 264 -5.92 11.16 -11.22
C SER A 264 -5.44 11.30 -12.67
N ASP A 265 -4.40 12.10 -12.91
CA ASP A 265 -3.79 12.28 -14.23
C ASP A 265 -3.15 10.97 -14.73
N PHE A 266 -2.45 10.26 -13.84
CA PHE A 266 -1.85 8.97 -14.14
C PHE A 266 -2.89 7.93 -14.56
N MET A 267 -3.98 7.81 -13.79
CA MET A 267 -5.09 6.91 -14.11
C MET A 267 -5.78 7.29 -15.44
N ARG A 268 -5.96 8.58 -15.72
CA ARG A 268 -6.49 9.04 -17.03
C ARG A 268 -5.55 8.66 -18.17
N ALA A 269 -4.25 8.88 -18.01
CA ALA A 269 -3.27 8.52 -19.01
C ALA A 269 -3.22 7.00 -19.26
N PHE A 270 -3.32 6.18 -18.20
CA PHE A 270 -3.43 4.72 -18.32
C PHE A 270 -4.69 4.33 -19.10
N ARG A 271 -5.85 4.85 -18.70
CA ARG A 271 -7.13 4.61 -19.38
C ARG A 271 -7.04 4.98 -20.87
N ASP A 272 -6.55 6.16 -21.19
CA ASP A 272 -6.54 6.66 -22.57
C ASP A 272 -5.60 5.84 -23.46
N ASN A 273 -4.45 5.41 -22.92
CA ASN A 273 -3.49 4.56 -23.62
C ASN A 273 -4.02 3.13 -23.84
N PHE A 274 -4.71 2.57 -22.84
CA PHE A 274 -5.16 1.17 -22.85
C PHE A 274 -6.66 0.97 -23.02
N LYS A 275 -7.41 1.99 -23.45
CA LYS A 275 -8.88 1.95 -23.62
C LYS A 275 -9.38 0.75 -24.43
N HIS A 276 -8.57 0.28 -25.38
CA HIS A 276 -8.87 -0.84 -26.26
C HIS A 276 -8.76 -2.22 -25.57
N LEU A 277 -8.27 -2.27 -24.32
CA LEU A 277 -8.14 -3.46 -23.51
C LEU A 277 -9.07 -3.44 -22.28
N LEU A 278 -9.62 -2.28 -21.91
CA LEU A 278 -10.48 -2.12 -20.73
C LEU A 278 -11.81 -2.87 -20.91
N GLY A 279 -12.24 -3.56 -19.85
CA GLY A 279 -13.47 -4.37 -19.82
C GLY A 279 -13.34 -5.72 -20.52
N ASP A 280 -12.24 -5.96 -21.25
CA ASP A 280 -11.91 -7.26 -21.84
C ASP A 280 -10.65 -7.85 -21.22
N THR A 281 -9.45 -7.43 -21.64
CA THR A 281 -8.21 -7.96 -21.08
C THR A 281 -7.96 -7.38 -19.70
N ILE A 282 -8.09 -6.07 -19.53
CA ILE A 282 -7.97 -5.39 -18.24
C ILE A 282 -9.35 -5.36 -17.62
N VAL A 283 -9.54 -6.09 -16.53
CA VAL A 283 -10.85 -6.28 -15.89
C VAL A 283 -10.97 -5.57 -14.55
N GLU A 284 -9.84 -5.16 -13.97
CA GLU A 284 -9.79 -4.53 -12.66
C GLU A 284 -8.66 -3.51 -12.57
N ILE A 285 -8.94 -2.38 -11.92
CA ILE A 285 -7.97 -1.38 -11.51
C ILE A 285 -7.92 -1.39 -9.98
N GLN A 286 -6.84 -1.91 -9.41
CA GLN A 286 -6.58 -1.78 -7.97
C GLN A 286 -5.88 -0.43 -7.74
N VAL A 287 -6.46 0.43 -6.93
CA VAL A 287 -5.91 1.78 -6.72
C VAL A 287 -5.07 1.80 -5.45
N GLY A 288 -3.76 2.05 -5.58
CA GLY A 288 -2.85 2.13 -4.46
C GLY A 288 -3.04 3.39 -3.61
N MET A 289 -3.20 3.26 -2.29
CA MET A 289 -3.54 4.37 -1.38
C MET A 289 -2.60 4.50 -0.18
N GLY A 290 -1.37 4.03 -0.33
CA GLY A 290 -0.40 4.01 0.76
C GLY A 290 0.76 3.05 0.51
N PRO A 291 1.58 2.78 1.54
CA PRO A 291 2.69 1.83 1.48
C PRO A 291 2.20 0.45 1.02
N ALA A 292 2.99 -0.23 0.17
CA ALA A 292 2.61 -1.48 -0.50
C ALA A 292 1.28 -1.43 -1.29
N GLY A 293 0.78 -0.23 -1.61
CA GLY A 293 -0.50 -0.03 -2.29
C GLY A 293 -1.72 -0.15 -1.38
N GLU A 294 -1.51 -0.35 -0.08
CA GLU A 294 -2.56 -0.58 0.89
C GLU A 294 -3.12 0.74 1.44
N LEU A 295 -4.42 0.80 1.71
CA LEU A 295 -5.03 1.94 2.40
C LEU A 295 -4.68 1.88 3.89
N ARG A 296 -3.50 2.37 4.27
CA ARG A 296 -3.02 2.45 5.66
C ARG A 296 -1.88 3.46 5.80
N TYR A 297 -1.50 3.70 7.05
CA TYR A 297 -0.23 4.37 7.38
C TYR A 297 0.97 3.40 7.36
N PRO A 298 2.21 3.88 7.16
CA PRO A 298 3.43 3.07 7.24
C PRO A 298 3.85 2.80 8.69
N SER A 299 2.99 2.18 9.50
CA SER A 299 3.18 2.05 10.95
C SER A 299 4.13 0.93 11.37
N TYR A 300 4.49 0.00 10.48
CA TYR A 300 5.38 -1.14 10.72
C TYR A 300 6.51 -1.25 9.67
N PRO A 301 7.35 -0.22 9.49
CA PRO A 301 8.43 -0.26 8.51
C PRO A 301 9.54 -1.22 8.96
N GLU A 302 9.79 -2.29 8.21
CA GLU A 302 10.86 -3.25 8.52
C GLU A 302 12.27 -2.73 8.20
N GLN A 303 12.34 -1.72 7.34
CA GLN A 303 13.62 -1.17 6.90
C GLN A 303 14.52 -0.77 8.08
N ASN A 304 15.78 -1.20 8.00
CA ASN A 304 16.82 -0.98 9.02
C ASN A 304 16.48 -1.55 10.41
N GLY A 305 15.53 -2.50 10.49
CA GLY A 305 15.11 -3.11 11.75
C GLY A 305 14.32 -2.17 12.66
N THR A 306 13.75 -1.10 12.10
CA THR A 306 12.93 -0.11 12.82
C THR A 306 11.79 -0.77 13.56
N TRP A 307 11.04 -1.62 12.86
CA TRP A 307 10.01 -2.48 13.39
C TRP A 307 10.34 -3.95 13.12
N ARG A 308 9.89 -4.83 14.01
CA ARG A 308 9.89 -6.27 13.83
C ARG A 308 8.58 -6.84 14.33
N PHE A 309 8.06 -7.82 13.60
CA PHE A 309 6.92 -8.59 14.06
C PHE A 309 7.20 -9.22 15.44
N PRO A 310 6.27 -9.15 16.41
CA PRO A 310 4.90 -8.62 16.34
C PRO A 310 4.72 -7.23 17.00
N GLY A 311 5.65 -6.28 16.89
CA GLY A 311 5.56 -4.99 17.58
C GLY A 311 4.30 -4.16 17.28
N ILE A 312 3.89 -3.28 18.20
CA ILE A 312 2.70 -2.41 18.05
C ILE A 312 2.77 -1.39 16.90
N GLY A 313 3.96 -1.10 16.38
CA GLY A 313 4.16 -0.05 15.38
C GLY A 313 4.14 1.37 15.99
N ALA A 314 3.98 2.39 15.15
CA ALA A 314 3.87 3.77 15.61
C ALA A 314 2.92 4.61 14.75
N PHE A 315 2.28 5.61 15.35
CA PHE A 315 1.48 6.61 14.62
C PHE A 315 2.37 7.45 13.69
N GLN A 316 1.91 7.70 12.46
CA GLN A 316 2.69 8.29 11.36
C GLN A 316 2.20 9.70 10.95
N CYS A 317 1.68 10.47 11.91
CA CYS A 317 1.00 11.74 11.68
C CYS A 317 1.76 13.00 12.14
N TYR A 318 3.09 12.91 12.25
CA TYR A 318 3.92 13.97 12.81
C TYR A 318 4.55 14.91 11.76
N ASP A 319 4.15 14.77 10.50
CA ASP A 319 4.48 15.78 9.49
C ASP A 319 3.69 17.07 9.74
N LYS A 320 4.24 18.21 9.34
CA LYS A 320 3.62 19.51 9.64
C LYS A 320 2.19 19.66 9.11
N TYR A 321 1.83 18.96 8.03
CA TYR A 321 0.51 19.09 7.41
C TYR A 321 -0.54 18.32 8.21
N MET A 322 -0.22 17.09 8.62
CA MET A 322 -1.07 16.31 9.51
C MET A 322 -1.18 16.95 10.90
N LEU A 323 -0.09 17.49 11.46
CA LEU A 323 -0.15 18.24 12.73
C LEU A 323 -1.02 19.49 12.64
N SER A 324 -0.98 20.21 11.51
CA SER A 324 -1.88 21.34 11.26
C SER A 324 -3.35 20.92 11.21
N SER A 325 -3.65 19.80 10.55
CA SER A 325 -5.00 19.20 10.51
C SER A 325 -5.49 18.79 11.91
N LEU A 326 -4.63 18.12 12.69
CA LEU A 326 -4.93 17.72 14.08
C LEU A 326 -5.24 18.94 14.95
N LYS A 327 -4.43 19.99 14.84
CA LYS A 327 -4.64 21.25 15.56
C LYS A 327 -6.00 21.87 15.23
N ALA A 328 -6.35 21.97 13.95
CA ALA A 328 -7.64 22.50 13.51
C ALA A 328 -8.81 21.64 14.01
N ALA A 329 -8.69 20.32 13.99
CA ALA A 329 -9.71 19.40 14.52
C ALA A 329 -9.91 19.58 16.04
N ALA A 330 -8.83 19.78 16.78
CA ALA A 330 -8.87 19.99 18.23
C ALA A 330 -9.49 21.34 18.61
N GLU A 331 -9.18 22.41 17.86
CA GLU A 331 -9.83 23.72 17.99
C GLU A 331 -11.34 23.62 17.71
N ALA A 332 -11.73 22.90 16.65
CA ALA A 332 -13.14 22.66 16.31
C ALA A 332 -13.89 21.85 17.38
N ALA A 333 -13.20 20.94 18.07
CA ALA A 333 -13.75 20.18 19.19
C ALA A 333 -13.83 20.99 20.51
N GLY A 334 -13.37 22.25 20.52
CA GLY A 334 -13.31 23.07 21.73
C GLY A 334 -12.25 22.61 22.74
N LYS A 335 -11.24 21.86 22.26
CA LYS A 335 -10.16 21.25 23.04
C LYS A 335 -8.80 21.53 22.41
N PRO A 336 -8.40 22.81 22.25
CA PRO A 336 -7.17 23.17 21.55
C PRO A 336 -5.91 22.48 22.12
N GLU A 337 -5.90 22.13 23.40
CA GLU A 337 -4.82 21.39 24.05
C GLU A 337 -4.57 19.99 23.44
N TRP A 338 -5.59 19.35 22.88
CA TRP A 338 -5.50 18.05 22.21
C TRP A 338 -4.83 18.12 20.83
N GLY A 339 -4.69 19.32 20.28
CA GLY A 339 -4.15 19.55 18.94
C GLY A 339 -2.65 19.83 18.89
N SER A 340 -1.97 19.81 20.04
CA SER A 340 -0.56 20.21 20.13
C SER A 340 0.40 19.18 19.53
N THR A 341 0.07 17.90 19.61
CA THR A 341 0.84 16.76 19.07
C THR A 341 -0.03 15.51 19.06
N GLY A 342 0.37 14.45 18.34
CA GLY A 342 -0.20 13.11 18.52
C GLY A 342 0.22 12.48 19.87
N PRO A 343 -0.32 11.29 20.22
CA PRO A 343 0.01 10.59 21.48
C PRO A 343 1.50 10.28 21.60
N THR A 344 2.12 10.80 22.66
CA THR A 344 3.55 10.58 22.99
C THR A 344 3.76 9.46 24.00
N ASP A 345 2.68 8.93 24.57
CA ASP A 345 2.65 7.85 25.57
C ASP A 345 2.32 6.48 24.93
N ALA A 346 2.36 6.41 23.59
CA ALA A 346 2.09 5.24 22.76
C ALA A 346 3.25 4.24 22.66
N GLY A 347 4.40 4.52 23.27
CA GLY A 347 5.58 3.65 23.24
C GLY A 347 6.32 3.67 21.90
N GLU A 348 7.18 2.67 21.70
CA GLU A 348 8.02 2.45 20.53
C GLU A 348 7.49 1.32 19.62
N TYR A 349 7.99 1.27 18.38
CA TYR A 349 7.59 0.29 17.35
C TYR A 349 7.49 -1.16 17.86
N ASN A 350 8.43 -1.59 18.69
CA ASN A 350 8.59 -2.99 19.11
C ASN A 350 8.05 -3.27 20.52
N ASN A 351 7.40 -2.29 21.16
CA ASN A 351 6.72 -2.54 22.42
C ASN A 351 5.51 -3.45 22.23
N TRP A 352 5.07 -4.03 23.33
CA TRP A 352 3.79 -4.74 23.41
C TRP A 352 2.72 -3.80 23.93
N PRO A 353 1.42 -4.05 23.67
CA PRO A 353 0.35 -3.16 24.11
C PRO A 353 0.40 -2.85 25.62
N GLU A 354 0.65 -3.87 26.45
CA GLU A 354 0.69 -3.74 27.92
C GLU A 354 1.91 -2.97 28.45
N ASP A 355 2.96 -2.81 27.64
CA ASP A 355 4.16 -2.04 28.02
C ASP A 355 3.96 -0.52 27.91
N THR A 356 2.85 -0.09 27.30
CA THR A 356 2.61 1.31 26.96
C THR A 356 1.49 1.91 27.79
N GLN A 357 1.58 3.21 28.10
CA GLN A 357 0.49 3.89 28.81
C GLN A 357 -0.71 4.10 27.89
N PHE A 358 -0.48 4.32 26.59
CA PHE A 358 -1.56 4.54 25.65
C PHE A 358 -2.34 3.27 25.32
N PHE A 359 -1.72 2.10 25.11
CA PHE A 359 -2.40 0.90 24.58
C PHE A 359 -2.72 -0.19 25.62
N ARG A 360 -2.22 -0.09 26.85
CA ARG A 360 -2.47 -1.10 27.89
C ARG A 360 -3.97 -1.32 28.13
N LYS A 361 -4.31 -2.51 28.58
CA LYS A 361 -5.70 -2.94 28.74
C LYS A 361 -6.48 -2.14 29.79
N GLU A 362 -5.85 -1.82 30.91
CA GLU A 362 -6.48 -1.15 32.05
C GLU A 362 -6.05 0.32 32.10
N ASN A 363 -7.03 1.25 32.03
CA ASN A 363 -6.79 2.70 32.01
C ASN A 363 -5.76 3.13 30.95
N GLY A 364 -5.84 2.52 29.76
CA GLY A 364 -5.02 2.90 28.62
C GLY A 364 -5.54 4.19 27.97
N GLY A 365 -4.61 5.05 27.53
CA GLY A 365 -4.93 6.31 26.86
C GLY A 365 -5.90 6.18 25.68
N TRP A 366 -5.88 5.03 24.97
CA TRP A 366 -6.78 4.68 23.86
C TRP A 366 -8.29 4.70 24.23
N THR A 367 -8.63 4.56 25.52
CA THR A 367 -10.02 4.64 26.03
C THR A 367 -10.40 6.00 26.62
N SER A 368 -9.44 6.93 26.72
CA SER A 368 -9.70 8.26 27.26
C SER A 368 -10.47 9.13 26.25
N PRO A 369 -11.11 10.23 26.68
CA PRO A 369 -11.73 11.19 25.75
C PRO A 369 -10.76 11.73 24.70
N TYR A 370 -9.48 11.95 25.07
CA TYR A 370 -8.44 12.34 24.12
C TYR A 370 -8.11 11.22 23.14
N GLY A 371 -7.99 9.98 23.62
CA GLY A 371 -7.74 8.81 22.77
C GLY A 371 -8.85 8.57 21.75
N GLU A 372 -10.11 8.68 22.16
CA GLU A 372 -11.26 8.59 21.26
C GLU A 372 -11.25 9.70 20.20
N PHE A 373 -10.97 10.94 20.60
CA PHE A 373 -10.80 12.07 19.67
C PHE A 373 -9.67 11.81 18.65
N PHE A 374 -8.48 11.47 19.14
CA PHE A 374 -7.30 11.29 18.29
C PHE A 374 -7.47 10.11 17.32
N LEU A 375 -7.93 8.95 17.81
CA LEU A 375 -8.13 7.76 16.97
C LEU A 375 -9.25 7.95 15.96
N THR A 376 -10.30 8.69 16.31
CA THR A 376 -11.35 9.11 15.37
C THR A 376 -10.77 9.99 14.28
N TRP A 377 -10.01 11.04 14.63
CA TRP A 377 -9.35 11.90 13.65
C TRP A 377 -8.39 11.13 12.73
N TYR A 378 -7.50 10.31 13.31
CA TYR A 378 -6.46 9.60 12.57
C TYR A 378 -7.06 8.58 11.58
N SER A 379 -8.08 7.83 12.01
CA SER A 379 -8.78 6.90 11.11
C SER A 379 -9.66 7.62 10.08
N GLN A 380 -10.28 8.76 10.44
CA GLN A 380 -11.07 9.55 9.50
C GLN A 380 -10.21 10.18 8.40
N MET A 381 -9.00 10.66 8.73
CA MET A 381 -8.04 11.17 7.73
C MET A 381 -7.72 10.12 6.65
N LEU A 382 -7.58 8.85 7.04
CA LEU A 382 -7.36 7.73 6.12
C LEU A 382 -8.61 7.43 5.28
N LEU A 383 -9.82 7.47 5.87
CA LEU A 383 -11.08 7.31 5.13
C LEU A 383 -11.27 8.42 4.09
N ASP A 384 -10.98 9.67 4.46
CA ASP A 384 -11.13 10.82 3.56
C ASP A 384 -10.12 10.76 2.40
N HIS A 385 -8.91 10.25 2.67
CA HIS A 385 -7.91 9.98 1.64
C HIS A 385 -8.43 8.95 0.61
N GLY A 386 -8.97 7.83 1.09
CA GLY A 386 -9.60 6.83 0.24
C GLY A 386 -10.79 7.39 -0.57
N GLU A 387 -11.65 8.19 0.07
CA GLU A 387 -12.82 8.82 -0.58
C GLU A 387 -12.40 9.74 -1.75
N ARG A 388 -11.37 10.58 -1.56
CA ARG A 388 -10.87 11.50 -2.60
C ARG A 388 -10.33 10.75 -3.82
N ILE A 389 -9.52 9.73 -3.58
CA ILE A 389 -8.89 8.96 -4.67
C ILE A 389 -9.94 8.10 -5.39
N LEU A 390 -10.85 7.44 -4.66
CA LEU A 390 -11.91 6.65 -5.27
C LEU A 390 -12.89 7.48 -6.07
N SER A 391 -13.24 8.68 -5.61
CA SER A 391 -14.08 9.60 -6.38
C SER A 391 -13.45 9.89 -7.75
N SER A 392 -12.13 10.13 -7.79
CA SER A 392 -11.38 10.30 -9.03
C SER A 392 -11.37 9.03 -9.87
N ALA A 393 -11.03 7.87 -9.28
CA ALA A 393 -10.94 6.60 -9.99
C ALA A 393 -12.30 6.20 -10.61
N LYS A 394 -13.39 6.33 -9.85
CA LYS A 394 -14.77 6.07 -10.30
C LYS A 394 -15.09 6.92 -11.53
N ALA A 395 -14.88 8.24 -11.45
CA ALA A 395 -15.15 9.13 -12.57
C ALA A 395 -14.30 8.81 -13.82
N ILE A 396 -13.05 8.35 -13.64
CA ILE A 396 -12.15 8.03 -14.76
C ILE A 396 -12.58 6.75 -15.49
N TYR A 397 -12.93 5.72 -14.73
CA TYR A 397 -13.19 4.36 -15.25
C TYR A 397 -14.68 4.04 -15.38
N GLU A 398 -15.57 4.99 -15.10
CA GLU A 398 -17.01 4.84 -15.31
C GLU A 398 -17.30 4.41 -16.76
N ASN A 399 -18.21 3.45 -16.93
CA ASN A 399 -18.62 2.90 -18.22
C ASN A 399 -17.50 2.24 -19.06
N THR A 400 -16.33 1.93 -18.47
CA THR A 400 -15.26 1.20 -19.17
C THR A 400 -15.34 -0.33 -19.02
N GLY A 401 -16.24 -0.82 -18.18
CA GLY A 401 -16.40 -2.26 -17.89
C GLY A 401 -15.39 -2.83 -16.89
N VAL A 402 -14.41 -2.04 -16.43
CA VAL A 402 -13.47 -2.47 -15.39
C VAL A 402 -14.07 -2.28 -14.01
N LYS A 403 -13.64 -3.13 -13.07
CA LYS A 403 -13.93 -2.98 -11.64
C LYS A 403 -12.84 -2.14 -10.98
N ILE A 404 -13.17 -1.46 -9.89
CA ILE A 404 -12.20 -0.77 -9.04
C ILE A 404 -12.03 -1.58 -7.77
N SER A 405 -10.81 -1.74 -7.27
CA SER A 405 -10.55 -2.37 -5.97
C SER A 405 -9.57 -1.57 -5.12
N VAL A 406 -9.64 -1.79 -3.81
CA VAL A 406 -8.73 -1.19 -2.84
C VAL A 406 -8.21 -2.29 -1.93
N LYS A 407 -6.90 -2.29 -1.73
CA LYS A 407 -6.23 -3.27 -0.87
C LYS A 407 -6.18 -2.79 0.58
N ILE A 408 -6.67 -3.63 1.48
CA ILE A 408 -6.70 -3.38 2.92
C ILE A 408 -5.81 -4.44 3.60
N ALA A 409 -4.89 -3.98 4.44
CA ALA A 409 -3.91 -4.83 5.11
C ALA A 409 -4.53 -5.72 6.21
N GLY A 410 -4.15 -6.99 6.26
CA GLY A 410 -4.46 -7.93 7.33
C GLY A 410 -3.52 -7.81 8.52
N ILE A 411 -3.85 -6.93 9.47
CA ILE A 411 -3.04 -6.68 10.66
C ILE A 411 -3.52 -7.60 11.79
N HIS A 412 -2.98 -8.81 11.83
CA HIS A 412 -3.51 -9.89 12.67
C HIS A 412 -2.85 -10.02 14.05
N TRP A 413 -1.68 -9.43 14.28
CA TRP A 413 -0.99 -9.50 15.55
C TRP A 413 -1.60 -8.55 16.58
N HIS A 414 -1.57 -8.94 17.85
CA HIS A 414 -2.26 -8.27 18.95
C HIS A 414 -3.77 -8.04 18.77
N TYR A 415 -4.41 -8.65 17.76
CA TYR A 415 -5.86 -8.62 17.56
C TYR A 415 -6.62 -9.19 18.78
N GLY A 416 -6.02 -10.13 19.51
CA GLY A 416 -6.60 -10.65 20.76
C GLY A 416 -6.51 -9.69 21.97
N SER A 417 -5.79 -8.57 21.86
CA SER A 417 -5.73 -7.55 22.93
C SER A 417 -7.01 -6.70 22.96
N ARG A 418 -7.21 -5.85 23.99
CA ARG A 418 -8.38 -4.94 24.00
C ARG A 418 -8.22 -3.76 23.05
N SER A 419 -6.99 -3.23 22.94
CA SER A 419 -6.68 -2.03 22.17
C SER A 419 -6.49 -2.29 20.69
N HIS A 420 -6.11 -3.52 20.29
CA HIS A 420 -5.77 -3.83 18.89
C HIS A 420 -4.68 -2.88 18.35
N ALA A 421 -3.66 -2.60 19.18
CA ALA A 421 -2.71 -1.49 18.96
C ALA A 421 -2.12 -1.39 17.54
N PRO A 422 -1.70 -2.50 16.88
CA PRO A 422 -1.21 -2.44 15.50
C PRO A 422 -2.24 -1.96 14.47
N GLU A 423 -3.51 -2.34 14.63
CA GLU A 423 -4.60 -1.86 13.78
C GLU A 423 -4.77 -0.35 13.97
N LEU A 424 -4.75 0.12 15.22
CA LEU A 424 -4.84 1.54 15.55
C LEU A 424 -3.71 2.37 14.94
N THR A 425 -2.45 1.91 15.06
CA THR A 425 -1.30 2.65 14.51
C THR A 425 -1.30 2.68 12.99
N ALA A 426 -1.84 1.64 12.34
CA ALA A 426 -2.03 1.59 10.89
C ALA A 426 -3.21 2.41 10.38
N GLY A 427 -4.05 2.95 11.27
CA GLY A 427 -5.19 3.82 10.94
C GLY A 427 -6.54 3.10 10.93
N TYR A 428 -6.59 1.81 11.21
CA TYR A 428 -7.84 1.08 11.39
C TYR A 428 -8.27 1.24 12.85
N TYR A 429 -9.28 2.09 13.11
CA TYR A 429 -9.81 2.25 14.46
C TYR A 429 -10.70 1.05 14.86
N ASN A 430 -10.12 -0.14 14.80
CA ASN A 430 -10.71 -1.38 15.28
C ASN A 430 -10.31 -1.59 16.74
N THR A 431 -11.26 -1.97 17.57
CA THR A 431 -11.00 -2.38 18.96
C THR A 431 -11.94 -3.53 19.29
N ARG A 432 -11.80 -4.11 20.49
CA ARG A 432 -12.71 -5.16 20.94
C ARG A 432 -14.20 -4.80 20.85
N LEU A 433 -14.55 -3.51 20.95
CA LEU A 433 -15.95 -3.02 20.99
C LEU A 433 -16.33 -2.13 19.81
N ARG A 434 -15.41 -1.86 18.88
CA ARG A 434 -15.63 -0.97 17.73
C ARG A 434 -15.14 -1.64 16.47
N ASP A 435 -16.03 -1.79 15.49
CA ASP A 435 -15.68 -2.31 14.17
C ASP A 435 -14.98 -1.23 13.32
N GLY A 436 -13.67 -1.37 13.17
CA GLY A 436 -12.84 -0.46 12.37
C GLY A 436 -12.95 -0.68 10.86
N TYR A 437 -13.42 -1.86 10.42
CA TYR A 437 -13.46 -2.24 9.01
C TYR A 437 -14.79 -1.90 8.34
N LEU A 438 -15.88 -1.81 9.11
CA LEU A 438 -17.20 -1.43 8.58
C LEU A 438 -17.22 -0.04 7.91
N PRO A 439 -16.63 1.03 8.49
CA PRO A 439 -16.57 2.33 7.81
C PRO A 439 -15.79 2.30 6.50
N ILE A 440 -14.70 1.50 6.43
CA ILE A 440 -13.94 1.28 5.20
C ILE A 440 -14.83 0.60 4.16
N ALA A 441 -15.49 -0.50 4.53
CA ALA A 441 -16.40 -1.24 3.66
C ALA A 441 -17.55 -0.36 3.13
N GLN A 442 -18.11 0.51 3.97
CA GLN A 442 -19.14 1.48 3.58
C GLN A 442 -18.61 2.53 2.60
N MET A 443 -17.39 3.01 2.80
CA MET A 443 -16.73 3.94 1.88
C MET A 443 -16.50 3.29 0.52
N LEU A 444 -15.98 2.06 0.47
CA LEU A 444 -15.82 1.31 -0.78
C LEU A 444 -17.15 1.04 -1.50
N ALA A 445 -18.21 0.70 -0.74
CA ALA A 445 -19.54 0.43 -1.28
C ALA A 445 -20.13 1.65 -2.03
N ARG A 446 -19.95 2.88 -1.51
CA ARG A 446 -20.41 4.12 -2.18
C ARG A 446 -19.81 4.30 -3.57
N HIS A 447 -18.60 3.77 -3.79
CA HIS A 447 -17.88 3.86 -5.04
C HIS A 447 -18.04 2.63 -5.93
N GLY A 448 -18.79 1.61 -5.49
CA GLY A 448 -18.89 0.33 -6.21
C GLY A 448 -17.55 -0.40 -6.31
N ALA A 449 -16.62 -0.12 -5.40
CA ALA A 449 -15.30 -0.73 -5.36
C ALA A 449 -15.36 -2.14 -4.73
N ILE A 450 -14.30 -2.91 -4.91
CA ILE A 450 -14.09 -4.21 -4.27
C ILE A 450 -13.18 -4.01 -3.06
N PHE A 451 -13.57 -4.61 -1.94
CA PHE A 451 -12.74 -4.75 -0.76
C PHE A 451 -11.76 -5.89 -1.01
N ASN A 452 -10.48 -5.62 -1.21
CA ASN A 452 -9.46 -6.67 -1.38
C ASN A 452 -8.64 -6.81 -0.09
N PHE A 453 -8.61 -8.01 0.49
CA PHE A 453 -8.05 -8.24 1.83
C PHE A 453 -6.95 -9.32 1.83
N THR A 454 -5.89 -9.09 2.61
CA THR A 454 -4.77 -10.04 2.75
C THR A 454 -4.95 -11.01 3.93
N CYS A 455 -3.96 -11.89 4.17
CA CYS A 455 -3.93 -12.88 5.26
C CYS A 455 -4.96 -14.02 5.15
N ILE A 456 -5.51 -14.26 3.97
CA ILE A 456 -6.55 -15.27 3.74
C ILE A 456 -6.04 -16.70 4.00
N GLU A 457 -4.74 -16.93 3.86
CA GLU A 457 -4.07 -18.24 4.02
C GLU A 457 -3.67 -18.56 5.46
N MET A 458 -3.68 -17.57 6.36
CA MET A 458 -3.12 -17.71 7.70
C MET A 458 -4.08 -18.43 8.65
N ARG A 459 -3.51 -19.24 9.56
CA ARG A 459 -4.24 -19.92 10.64
C ARG A 459 -3.73 -19.47 12.00
N ASP A 460 -4.62 -19.37 12.99
CA ASP A 460 -4.31 -18.85 14.32
C ASP A 460 -3.19 -19.68 15.00
N HIS A 461 -3.19 -21.00 14.82
CA HIS A 461 -2.21 -21.90 15.44
C HIS A 461 -0.81 -21.86 14.80
N GLU A 462 -0.66 -21.25 13.63
CA GLU A 462 0.63 -21.03 12.96
C GLU A 462 1.35 -19.78 13.51
N GLN A 463 0.67 -19.00 14.37
CA GLN A 463 1.16 -17.72 14.87
C GLN A 463 1.73 -17.85 16.29
N PRO A 464 2.65 -16.95 16.70
CA PRO A 464 3.11 -16.88 18.09
C PRO A 464 1.95 -16.60 19.04
N GLN A 465 1.79 -17.46 20.06
CA GLN A 465 0.65 -17.41 20.97
C GLN A 465 0.68 -16.20 21.91
N ASP A 466 1.88 -15.79 22.30
CA ASP A 466 2.15 -14.61 23.10
C ASP A 466 1.72 -13.33 22.36
N ALA A 467 1.94 -13.25 21.05
CA ALA A 467 1.51 -12.13 20.22
C ALA A 467 -0.02 -11.95 20.11
N LEU A 468 -0.82 -12.91 20.61
CA LEU A 468 -2.28 -12.91 20.53
C LEU A 468 -2.80 -12.69 19.10
N CYS A 469 -2.11 -13.27 18.13
CA CYS A 469 -2.51 -13.21 16.73
C CYS A 469 -3.85 -13.91 16.51
N ALA A 470 -4.71 -13.34 15.66
CA ALA A 470 -5.98 -13.98 15.30
C ALA A 470 -6.41 -13.71 13.84
N PRO A 471 -5.61 -14.12 12.85
CA PRO A 471 -5.93 -13.92 11.43
C PRO A 471 -7.29 -14.50 11.04
N GLU A 472 -7.71 -15.65 11.58
CA GLU A 472 -8.99 -16.27 11.21
C GLU A 472 -10.18 -15.44 11.68
N LYS A 473 -10.08 -14.88 12.90
CA LYS A 473 -11.11 -13.98 13.46
C LYS A 473 -11.16 -12.65 12.71
N LEU A 474 -10.00 -12.13 12.33
CA LEU A 474 -9.87 -10.91 11.54
C LEU A 474 -10.53 -11.07 10.16
N VAL A 475 -10.20 -12.12 9.41
CA VAL A 475 -10.82 -12.43 8.11
C VAL A 475 -12.34 -12.56 8.25
N ARG A 476 -12.81 -13.21 9.32
CA ARG A 476 -14.25 -13.31 9.61
C ARG A 476 -14.89 -11.95 9.89
N GLN A 477 -14.25 -11.06 10.64
CA GLN A 477 -14.74 -9.71 10.90
C GLN A 477 -14.88 -8.92 9.60
N VAL A 478 -13.82 -8.91 8.78
CA VAL A 478 -13.81 -8.19 7.50
C VAL A 478 -14.89 -8.71 6.56
N ALA A 479 -15.08 -10.02 6.48
CA ALA A 479 -16.15 -10.61 5.67
C ALA A 479 -17.56 -10.23 6.16
N LEU A 480 -17.76 -10.11 7.48
CA LEU A 480 -19.02 -9.62 8.05
C LEU A 480 -19.24 -8.13 7.76
N ALA A 481 -18.20 -7.31 7.89
CA ALA A 481 -18.24 -5.88 7.56
C ALA A 481 -18.55 -5.67 6.08
N ALA A 482 -17.89 -6.41 5.18
CA ALA A 482 -18.11 -6.37 3.75
C ALA A 482 -19.54 -6.75 3.39
N ARG A 483 -20.05 -7.86 3.95
CA ARG A 483 -21.44 -8.30 3.78
C ARG A 483 -22.43 -7.24 4.26
N LYS A 484 -22.21 -6.66 5.45
CA LYS A 484 -23.07 -5.63 6.04
C LYS A 484 -23.13 -4.36 5.19
N ALA A 485 -22.02 -3.98 4.57
CA ALA A 485 -21.95 -2.83 3.66
C ALA A 485 -22.39 -3.14 2.22
N GLY A 486 -22.57 -4.42 1.86
CA GLY A 486 -22.91 -4.83 0.50
C GLY A 486 -21.75 -4.69 -0.51
N VAL A 487 -20.51 -4.62 -0.02
CA VAL A 487 -19.30 -4.50 -0.87
C VAL A 487 -18.76 -5.90 -1.23
N PRO A 488 -18.37 -6.17 -2.49
CA PRO A 488 -17.71 -7.42 -2.86
C PRO A 488 -16.38 -7.57 -2.13
N LEU A 489 -16.04 -8.80 -1.74
CA LEU A 489 -14.78 -9.14 -1.09
C LEU A 489 -13.92 -10.00 -2.02
N ALA A 490 -12.68 -9.58 -2.24
CA ALA A 490 -11.60 -10.36 -2.85
C ALA A 490 -10.52 -10.66 -1.80
N GLY A 491 -9.68 -11.65 -2.08
CA GLY A 491 -8.66 -12.12 -1.14
C GLY A 491 -7.27 -12.27 -1.75
N GLU A 492 -6.24 -12.11 -0.92
CA GLU A 492 -4.84 -12.39 -1.23
C GLU A 492 -4.18 -13.17 -0.08
N ASN A 493 -3.23 -14.06 -0.38
CA ASN A 493 -2.33 -14.55 0.66
C ASN A 493 -1.27 -13.49 0.99
N ALA A 494 -0.96 -13.32 2.27
CA ALA A 494 0.03 -12.35 2.73
C ALA A 494 1.48 -12.84 2.54
N LEU A 495 1.72 -14.14 2.76
CA LEU A 495 3.04 -14.75 2.66
C LEU A 495 3.10 -15.81 1.54
N PRO A 496 4.28 -16.06 0.94
CA PRO A 496 4.44 -17.13 -0.05
C PRO A 496 4.22 -18.50 0.61
N ARG A 497 3.20 -19.24 0.19
CA ARG A 497 2.83 -20.55 0.75
C ARG A 497 2.49 -21.53 -0.36
N TYR A 498 3.12 -22.71 -0.36
CA TYR A 498 2.95 -23.74 -1.41
C TYR A 498 2.43 -25.07 -0.87
N ASP A 499 2.12 -25.11 0.43
CA ASP A 499 1.62 -26.27 1.15
C ASP A 499 0.10 -26.39 1.10
N GLU A 500 -0.39 -27.62 1.23
CA GLU A 500 -1.82 -27.95 1.19
C GLU A 500 -2.62 -27.24 2.28
N TYR A 501 -2.03 -27.01 3.46
CA TYR A 501 -2.73 -26.36 4.56
C TYR A 501 -3.14 -24.92 4.24
N ALA A 502 -2.25 -24.14 3.62
CA ALA A 502 -2.57 -22.79 3.17
C ALA A 502 -3.66 -22.81 2.08
N HIS A 503 -3.57 -23.73 1.12
CA HIS A 503 -4.57 -23.87 0.07
C HIS A 503 -5.95 -24.26 0.63
N GLU A 504 -6.02 -25.17 1.59
CA GLU A 504 -7.26 -25.55 2.28
C GLU A 504 -7.86 -24.37 3.04
N GLN A 505 -7.03 -23.60 3.76
CA GLN A 505 -7.48 -22.41 4.46
C GLN A 505 -8.08 -21.38 3.50
N ILE A 506 -7.41 -21.12 2.37
CA ILE A 506 -7.91 -20.21 1.34
C ILE A 506 -9.24 -20.69 0.78
N LEU A 507 -9.36 -21.99 0.47
CA LEU A 507 -10.61 -22.57 -0.03
C LEU A 507 -11.75 -22.39 0.96
N GLN A 508 -11.52 -22.67 2.24
CA GLN A 508 -12.51 -22.48 3.30
C GLN A 508 -12.91 -20.99 3.43
N ALA A 509 -11.94 -20.09 3.51
CA ALA A 509 -12.17 -18.66 3.64
C ALA A 509 -12.90 -18.07 2.41
N SER A 510 -12.55 -18.53 1.21
CA SER A 510 -13.13 -18.05 -0.07
C SER A 510 -14.62 -18.33 -0.18
N SER A 511 -15.13 -19.35 0.52
CA SER A 511 -16.54 -19.71 0.51
C SER A 511 -17.42 -18.70 1.27
N LEU A 512 -16.84 -17.85 2.13
CA LEU A 512 -17.52 -16.89 3.01
C LEU A 512 -18.70 -17.50 3.79
N ASN A 513 -18.60 -18.77 4.18
CA ASN A 513 -19.60 -19.51 4.95
C ASN A 513 -19.66 -19.01 6.40
N ILE A 514 -20.20 -17.81 6.59
CA ILE A 514 -20.37 -17.17 7.90
C ILE A 514 -21.86 -17.17 8.24
N GLY A 515 -22.32 -18.23 8.92
CA GLY A 515 -23.69 -18.38 9.46
C GLY A 515 -24.69 -19.14 8.58
N GLU A 516 -25.84 -19.50 9.18
CA GLU A 516 -26.91 -20.35 8.59
C GLU A 516 -27.70 -19.68 7.45
N ASN A 517 -27.64 -18.35 7.33
CA ASN A 517 -28.24 -17.56 6.24
C ASN A 517 -27.15 -16.99 5.31
N SER A 518 -26.20 -17.81 4.88
CA SER A 518 -25.20 -17.36 3.90
C SER A 518 -25.88 -17.19 2.54
N ASP A 519 -25.91 -15.94 2.07
CA ASP A 519 -26.11 -15.68 0.66
C ASP A 519 -25.04 -16.49 -0.10
N ASP A 520 -25.40 -17.09 -1.24
CA ASP A 520 -24.57 -18.05 -2.00
C ASP A 520 -23.31 -17.42 -2.65
N ARG A 521 -22.83 -16.30 -2.10
CA ARG A 521 -21.77 -15.44 -2.62
C ARG A 521 -20.48 -15.67 -1.81
N GLY A 522 -19.55 -16.43 -2.39
CA GLY A 522 -18.16 -16.47 -1.96
C GLY A 522 -17.40 -15.18 -2.33
N MET A 523 -16.09 -15.17 -2.12
CA MET A 523 -15.21 -14.11 -2.62
C MET A 523 -15.38 -13.94 -4.13
N CYS A 524 -15.25 -12.71 -4.62
CA CYS A 524 -15.39 -12.45 -6.06
C CYS A 524 -14.13 -12.80 -6.85
N ALA A 525 -12.97 -12.86 -6.20
CA ALA A 525 -11.70 -13.30 -6.75
C ALA A 525 -10.71 -13.63 -5.62
N PHE A 526 -9.69 -14.44 -5.94
CA PHE A 526 -8.52 -14.64 -5.10
C PHE A 526 -7.25 -14.41 -5.92
N THR A 527 -6.30 -13.63 -5.41
CA THR A 527 -5.03 -13.35 -6.08
C THR A 527 -3.87 -13.94 -5.31
N TYR A 528 -3.16 -14.89 -5.94
CA TYR A 528 -2.09 -15.66 -5.34
C TYR A 528 -0.74 -14.91 -5.42
N LEU A 529 -0.10 -14.72 -4.26
CA LEU A 529 1.20 -14.08 -4.09
C LEU A 529 2.30 -15.15 -3.98
N ARG A 530 3.25 -15.26 -4.91
CA ARG A 530 3.45 -14.53 -6.18
C ARG A 530 4.02 -15.52 -7.20
N MET A 531 3.91 -15.22 -8.50
CA MET A 531 4.66 -15.91 -9.54
C MET A 531 6.17 -15.72 -9.33
N ASN A 532 6.88 -16.81 -9.09
CA ASN A 532 8.32 -16.87 -8.86
C ASN A 532 8.86 -18.28 -9.21
N PRO A 533 10.18 -18.53 -9.19
CA PRO A 533 10.72 -19.86 -9.50
C PRO A 533 10.21 -20.99 -8.60
N HIS A 534 9.95 -20.72 -7.31
CA HIS A 534 9.48 -21.73 -6.36
C HIS A 534 8.07 -22.23 -6.71
N LEU A 535 7.19 -21.36 -7.19
CA LEU A 535 5.86 -21.76 -7.67
C LEU A 535 5.93 -22.84 -8.77
N PHE A 536 6.93 -22.72 -9.65
CA PHE A 536 7.13 -23.63 -10.79
C PHE A 536 7.95 -24.88 -10.45
N GLN A 537 8.35 -25.10 -9.19
CA GLN A 537 8.93 -26.39 -8.80
C GLN A 537 7.88 -27.50 -8.95
N PRO A 538 8.25 -28.73 -9.38
CA PRO A 538 7.28 -29.77 -9.76
C PRO A 538 6.18 -30.03 -8.72
N ASP A 539 6.55 -30.20 -7.45
CA ASP A 539 5.60 -30.49 -6.37
C ASP A 539 4.69 -29.30 -6.05
N ASN A 540 5.25 -28.08 -6.03
CA ASN A 540 4.51 -26.85 -5.78
C ASN A 540 3.53 -26.56 -6.91
N TRP A 541 3.97 -26.74 -8.16
CA TRP A 541 3.15 -26.56 -9.34
C TRP A 541 1.99 -27.56 -9.38
N ARG A 542 2.24 -28.83 -9.05
CA ARG A 542 1.21 -29.87 -8.91
C ARG A 542 0.12 -29.47 -7.92
N ARG A 543 0.51 -29.05 -6.71
CA ARG A 543 -0.41 -28.56 -5.67
C ARG A 543 -1.15 -27.31 -6.09
N PHE A 544 -0.46 -26.36 -6.73
CA PHE A 544 -1.05 -25.12 -7.22
C PHE A 544 -2.12 -25.39 -8.29
N VAL A 545 -1.85 -26.26 -9.27
CA VAL A 545 -2.83 -26.66 -10.30
C VAL A 545 -4.06 -27.31 -9.64
N ALA A 546 -3.86 -28.19 -8.65
CA ALA A 546 -4.96 -28.79 -7.91
C ALA A 546 -5.80 -27.74 -7.15
N PHE A 547 -5.13 -26.79 -6.50
CA PHE A 547 -5.75 -25.64 -5.83
C PHE A 547 -6.59 -24.78 -6.80
N VAL A 548 -6.06 -24.41 -7.96
CA VAL A 548 -6.78 -23.61 -8.98
C VAL A 548 -8.03 -24.35 -9.47
N LYS A 549 -7.92 -25.65 -9.73
CA LYS A 549 -9.08 -26.49 -10.10
C LYS A 549 -10.15 -26.50 -9.00
N LYS A 550 -9.73 -26.64 -7.73
CA LYS A 550 -10.63 -26.61 -6.58
C LYS A 550 -11.35 -25.27 -6.40
N MET A 551 -10.64 -24.16 -6.57
CA MET A 551 -11.24 -22.83 -6.51
C MET A 551 -12.33 -22.65 -7.58
N LYS A 552 -12.10 -23.17 -8.80
CA LYS A 552 -13.06 -23.11 -9.91
C LYS A 552 -14.29 -24.00 -9.75
N GLU A 553 -14.15 -25.14 -9.06
CA GLU A 553 -15.24 -26.09 -8.81
C GLU A 553 -16.37 -25.52 -7.92
N GLY A 554 -16.02 -24.65 -6.97
CA GLY A 554 -16.99 -24.03 -6.06
C GLY A 554 -17.58 -24.99 -5.01
N LYS A 555 -18.63 -24.55 -4.31
CA LYS A 555 -19.20 -25.22 -3.12
C LYS A 555 -19.83 -26.60 -3.36
N SER A 556 -20.03 -27.02 -4.60
CA SER A 556 -20.83 -28.22 -4.96
C SER A 556 -20.01 -29.41 -5.46
N ALA A 557 -18.69 -29.38 -5.36
CA ALA A 557 -17.84 -30.46 -5.89
C ALA A 557 -17.43 -31.46 -4.80
N ASP A 558 -18.07 -32.64 -4.83
CA ASP A 558 -17.81 -33.80 -3.95
C ASP A 558 -16.48 -34.54 -4.23
N ARG A 559 -15.61 -34.01 -5.10
CA ARG A 559 -14.36 -34.69 -5.45
C ARG A 559 -13.36 -34.56 -4.30
N CYS A 560 -12.75 -35.64 -3.85
CA CYS A 560 -11.70 -35.55 -2.83
C CYS A 560 -10.42 -34.94 -3.42
N TRP A 561 -9.56 -34.38 -2.54
CA TRP A 561 -8.28 -33.78 -2.94
C TRP A 561 -7.41 -34.70 -3.79
N GLU A 562 -7.28 -35.96 -3.37
CA GLU A 562 -6.47 -36.98 -4.07
C GLU A 562 -6.88 -37.16 -5.54
N GLN A 563 -8.19 -37.06 -5.84
CA GLN A 563 -8.68 -37.20 -7.20
C GLN A 563 -8.25 -36.00 -8.06
N VAL A 564 -8.35 -34.79 -7.53
CA VAL A 564 -7.97 -33.56 -8.24
C VAL A 564 -6.44 -33.49 -8.41
N GLU A 565 -5.69 -33.95 -7.42
CA GLU A 565 -4.23 -34.05 -7.50
C GLU A 565 -3.76 -35.04 -8.56
N ARG A 566 -4.35 -36.23 -8.66
CA ARG A 566 -4.02 -37.20 -9.72
C ARG A 566 -4.31 -36.66 -11.13
N GLU A 567 -5.39 -35.91 -11.28
CA GLU A 567 -5.69 -35.21 -12.54
C GLU A 567 -4.72 -34.05 -12.81
N ALA A 568 -4.22 -33.40 -11.76
CA ALA A 568 -3.16 -32.41 -11.88
C ALA A 568 -1.84 -33.09 -12.29
N GLU A 569 -1.48 -34.26 -11.76
CA GLU A 569 -0.27 -35.01 -12.13
C GLU A 569 -0.22 -35.33 -13.62
N HIS A 570 -1.34 -35.80 -14.19
CA HIS A 570 -1.43 -36.07 -15.62
C HIS A 570 -1.23 -34.80 -16.47
N PHE A 571 -1.69 -33.66 -15.95
CA PHE A 571 -1.54 -32.34 -16.59
C PHE A 571 -0.12 -31.76 -16.43
N VAL A 572 0.52 -31.98 -15.27
CA VAL A 572 1.88 -31.55 -14.99
C VAL A 572 2.86 -32.24 -15.92
N HIS A 573 2.68 -33.53 -16.21
CA HIS A 573 3.50 -34.23 -17.21
C HIS A 573 3.39 -33.61 -18.62
N LEU A 574 2.21 -33.14 -19.02
CA LEU A 574 2.02 -32.49 -20.33
C LEU A 574 2.58 -31.07 -20.39
N SER A 575 2.62 -30.37 -19.25
CA SER A 575 3.12 -28.99 -19.14
C SER A 575 4.60 -28.90 -18.72
N GLN A 576 5.24 -30.03 -18.44
CA GLN A 576 6.60 -30.13 -17.89
C GLN A 576 7.67 -29.34 -18.67
N PRO A 577 7.71 -29.34 -20.02
CA PRO A 577 8.70 -28.56 -20.77
C PRO A 577 8.55 -27.04 -20.54
N LEU A 578 7.31 -26.54 -20.48
CA LEU A 578 7.00 -25.12 -20.28
C LEU A 578 7.32 -24.67 -18.85
N VAL A 579 7.02 -25.53 -17.87
CA VAL A 579 7.29 -25.26 -16.45
C VAL A 579 8.79 -25.26 -16.17
N GLN A 580 9.55 -26.18 -16.78
CA GLN A 580 11.01 -26.21 -16.64
C GLN A 580 11.65 -24.95 -17.26
N GLU A 581 11.16 -24.49 -18.41
CA GLU A 581 11.61 -23.24 -19.04
C GLU A 581 11.28 -22.03 -18.15
N ALA A 582 10.06 -21.95 -17.60
CA ALA A 582 9.65 -20.89 -16.68
C ALA A 582 10.49 -20.89 -15.38
N ALA A 583 10.71 -22.05 -14.76
CA ALA A 583 11.49 -22.19 -13.54
C ALA A 583 12.95 -21.79 -13.75
N VAL A 584 13.61 -22.32 -14.78
CA VAL A 584 15.02 -22.01 -15.09
C VAL A 584 15.18 -20.53 -15.47
N ALA A 585 14.25 -19.99 -16.26
CA ALA A 585 14.37 -18.63 -16.77
C ALA A 585 13.89 -17.55 -15.78
N LEU A 586 13.34 -17.93 -14.62
CA LEU A 586 13.09 -17.02 -13.50
C LEU A 586 14.19 -17.08 -12.42
N MET A 587 15.10 -18.07 -12.44
CA MET A 587 16.21 -18.21 -11.48
C MET A 587 17.45 -17.35 -11.81
N HIS A 588 17.57 -16.86 -13.04
CA HIS A 588 18.65 -16.01 -13.56
C HIS A 588 18.05 -14.85 -14.32
#